data_AF-A0A4V3ITH7-F1
#
_entry.id   AF-A0A4V3ITH7-F1
#
_cell.length_a   1.000
_cell.length_b   1.000
_cell.length_c   1.000
_cell.angle_alpha   90.00
_cell.angle_beta   90.00
_cell.angle_gamma   90.00
#
_symmetry.space_group_name_H-M   'P 1'
#
loop_
_entity.id
_entity.type
_entity.pdbx_description
1 polymer ?
#
loop_
_entity_poly.entity_id
_entity_poly.type
_entity_poly.pdbx_seq_one_letter_code
_entity_poly.pdbx_strand_id
1 'polypeptide(L)'
;MLLSKSRQRTTADREIHQSRRTVMKENAYQFGMRMATLRDFQDELQQIIERRFRADAATPANDTVLAEDPAGLNQRTLLFTLVAVAAIRHAWRCWAESDGASPLSGRANASFAEVYRTTRRND
;
A
#
# COMPACT_ATOMS: atom_id res chain seq x y z
N MET A 1 21.64 -27.93 26.07
CA MET A 1 21.31 -28.06 24.63
C MET A 1 20.24 -27.04 24.22
N LEU A 2 20.54 -25.73 24.31
CA LEU A 2 19.62 -24.63 23.95
C LEU A 2 20.22 -23.76 22.83
N LEU A 3 21.54 -23.57 22.83
CA LEU A 3 22.30 -22.90 21.77
C LEU A 3 22.23 -23.63 20.41
N SER A 4 22.08 -24.96 20.40
CA SER A 4 21.91 -25.72 19.15
C SER A 4 20.50 -25.57 18.56
N LYS A 5 19.47 -25.40 19.42
CA LYS A 5 18.08 -25.20 18.98
C LYS A 5 17.83 -23.77 18.51
N SER A 6 18.49 -22.76 19.09
CA SER A 6 18.40 -21.39 18.58
C SER A 6 19.08 -21.26 17.20
N ARG A 7 20.22 -21.94 16.99
CA ARG A 7 20.93 -21.95 15.70
C ARG A 7 20.12 -22.56 14.57
N GLN A 8 19.37 -23.65 14.84
CA GLN A 8 18.50 -24.28 13.84
C GLN A 8 17.29 -23.43 13.46
N ARG A 9 16.72 -22.63 14.37
CA ARG A 9 15.66 -21.66 14.02
C ARG A 9 16.19 -20.57 13.08
N THR A 10 17.40 -20.06 13.33
CA THR A 10 17.98 -19.00 12.49
C THR A 10 18.34 -19.46 11.07
N THR A 11 18.71 -20.73 10.87
CA THR A 11 18.97 -21.27 9.52
C THR A 11 17.67 -21.54 8.75
N ALA A 12 16.63 -22.04 9.42
CA ALA A 12 15.33 -22.26 8.80
C ALA A 12 14.68 -20.94 8.35
N ASP A 13 14.78 -19.87 9.15
CA ASP A 13 14.35 -18.53 8.75
C ASP A 13 15.12 -18.05 7.52
N ARG A 14 16.45 -18.22 7.49
CA ARG A 14 17.31 -17.80 6.37
C ARG A 14 16.96 -18.51 5.04
N GLU A 15 16.64 -19.80 5.07
CA GLU A 15 16.24 -20.56 3.89
C GLU A 15 14.87 -20.14 3.36
N ILE A 16 13.93 -19.84 4.26
CA ILE A 16 12.62 -19.26 3.89
C ILE A 16 12.81 -17.87 3.26
N HIS A 17 13.69 -17.03 3.81
CA HIS A 17 14.00 -15.72 3.25
C HIS A 17 14.62 -15.81 1.85
N GLN A 18 15.57 -16.74 1.67
CA GLN A 18 16.21 -16.95 0.38
C GLN A 18 15.21 -17.46 -0.65
N SER A 19 14.32 -18.38 -0.26
CA SER A 19 13.23 -18.87 -1.12
C SER A 19 12.25 -17.76 -1.50
N ARG A 20 11.90 -16.86 -0.55
CA ARG A 20 11.03 -15.69 -0.81
C ARG A 20 11.64 -14.74 -1.84
N ARG A 21 12.94 -14.48 -1.71
CA ARG A 21 13.70 -13.58 -2.58
C ARG A 21 13.91 -14.18 -3.97
N THR A 22 14.15 -15.49 -4.07
CA THR A 22 14.24 -16.23 -5.33
C THR A 22 12.89 -16.26 -6.05
N VAL A 23 11.80 -16.60 -5.36
CA VAL A 23 10.43 -16.57 -5.93
C VAL A 23 10.10 -15.18 -6.47
N MET A 24 10.46 -14.09 -5.77
CA MET A 24 10.20 -12.74 -6.27
C MET A 24 11.06 -12.34 -7.47
N LYS A 25 12.30 -12.84 -7.56
CA LYS A 25 13.21 -12.55 -8.67
C LYS A 25 12.86 -13.36 -9.93
N GLU A 26 12.40 -14.60 -9.75
CA GLU A 26 12.03 -15.50 -10.85
C GLU A 26 10.61 -15.27 -11.36
N ASN A 27 9.72 -14.69 -10.56
CA ASN A 27 8.32 -14.47 -10.92
C ASN A 27 7.99 -13.02 -11.31
N ALA A 28 8.82 -12.39 -12.17
CA ALA A 28 8.43 -11.15 -12.85
C ALA A 28 7.10 -11.30 -13.62
N TYR A 29 6.78 -12.52 -14.07
CA TYR A 29 5.49 -12.88 -14.66
C TYR A 29 4.32 -12.85 -13.67
N GLN A 30 4.50 -13.37 -12.43
CA GLN A 30 3.46 -13.24 -11.39
C GLN A 30 3.34 -11.80 -10.87
N PHE A 31 4.40 -11.00 -10.95
CA PHE A 31 4.31 -9.55 -10.75
C PHE A 31 3.41 -8.92 -11.81
N GLY A 32 3.53 -9.31 -13.08
CA GLY A 32 2.61 -8.92 -14.16
C GLY A 32 1.15 -9.32 -13.90
N MET A 33 0.90 -10.56 -13.44
CA MET A 33 -0.45 -11.01 -13.05
C MET A 33 -1.00 -10.26 -11.83
N ARG A 34 -0.18 -10.04 -10.79
CA ARG A 34 -0.57 -9.24 -9.62
C ARG A 34 -0.84 -7.78 -9.98
N MET A 35 -0.13 -7.23 -10.97
CA MET A 35 -0.38 -5.89 -11.50
C MET A 35 -1.69 -5.80 -12.30
N ALA A 36 -2.19 -6.91 -12.85
CA ALA A 36 -3.54 -6.98 -13.41
C ALA A 36 -4.59 -6.91 -12.29
N THR A 37 -4.43 -7.70 -11.22
CA THR A 37 -5.27 -7.60 -10.00
C THR A 37 -5.21 -6.22 -9.37
N LEU A 38 -4.08 -5.53 -9.51
CA LEU A 38 -3.90 -4.19 -8.97
C LEU A 38 -4.73 -3.13 -9.71
N ARG A 39 -5.11 -3.37 -10.98
CA ARG A 39 -6.05 -2.49 -11.71
C ARG A 39 -7.47 -2.66 -11.18
N ASP A 40 -7.92 -3.89 -11.00
CA ASP A 40 -9.25 -4.16 -10.41
C ASP A 40 -9.31 -3.58 -8.98
N PHE A 41 -8.25 -3.78 -8.19
CA PHE A 41 -8.11 -3.16 -6.87
C PHE A 41 -8.07 -1.63 -6.92
N GLN A 42 -7.43 -1.05 -7.94
CA GLN A 42 -7.42 0.40 -8.14
C GLN A 42 -8.84 0.93 -8.40
N ASP A 43 -9.62 0.26 -9.23
CA ASP A 43 -11.00 0.66 -9.54
C ASP A 43 -11.89 0.58 -8.30
N GLU A 44 -11.78 -0.50 -7.51
CA GLU A 44 -12.48 -0.64 -6.23
C GLU A 44 -12.09 0.46 -5.24
N LEU A 45 -10.79 0.76 -5.15
CA LEU A 45 -10.26 1.79 -4.28
C LEU A 45 -10.76 3.19 -4.69
N GLN A 46 -10.82 3.46 -5.99
CA GLN A 46 -11.35 4.71 -6.53
C GLN A 46 -12.82 4.89 -6.12
N GLN A 47 -13.65 3.85 -6.22
CA GLN A 47 -15.04 3.90 -5.78
C GLN A 47 -15.19 4.14 -4.27
N ILE A 48 -14.28 3.60 -3.44
CA ILE A 48 -14.28 3.85 -1.99
C ILE A 48 -13.93 5.32 -1.71
N ILE A 49 -12.89 5.85 -2.36
CA ILE A 49 -12.44 7.24 -2.18
C ILE A 49 -13.52 8.21 -2.67
N GLU A 50 -14.16 7.93 -3.79
CA GLU A 50 -15.21 8.78 -4.34
C GLU A 50 -16.42 8.85 -3.40
N ARG A 51 -16.88 7.70 -2.89
CA ARG A 51 -17.94 7.65 -1.87
C ARG A 51 -17.56 8.46 -0.63
N ARG A 52 -16.30 8.39 -0.22
CA ARG A 52 -15.81 9.14 0.94
C ARG A 52 -15.81 10.65 0.68
N PHE A 53 -15.33 11.10 -0.48
CA PHE A 53 -15.36 12.52 -0.85
C PHE A 53 -16.76 13.08 -0.96
N ARG A 54 -17.72 12.33 -1.52
CA ARG A 54 -19.12 12.76 -1.54
C ARG A 54 -19.71 12.89 -0.13
N ALA A 55 -19.38 11.96 0.78
CA ALA A 55 -19.84 12.03 2.17
C ALA A 55 -19.20 13.20 2.95
N ASP A 56 -17.91 13.45 2.74
CA ASP A 56 -17.18 14.54 3.40
C ASP A 56 -17.63 15.92 2.85
N ALA A 57 -17.99 16.02 1.56
CA ALA A 57 -18.55 17.22 0.95
C ALA A 57 -19.98 17.54 1.43
N ALA A 58 -20.75 16.53 1.83
CA ALA A 58 -22.08 16.71 2.42
C ALA A 58 -22.05 17.20 3.88
N THR A 59 -20.87 17.30 4.50
CA THR A 59 -20.71 17.77 5.88
C THR A 59 -20.60 19.31 5.91
N PRO A 60 -21.41 20.03 6.71
CA PRO A 60 -21.50 21.49 6.69
C PRO A 60 -20.22 22.26 7.12
N ALA A 61 -19.15 21.56 7.50
CA ALA A 61 -17.88 22.15 7.94
C ALA A 61 -16.80 22.21 6.84
N ASN A 62 -17.06 21.66 5.65
CA ASN A 62 -16.10 21.61 4.55
C ASN A 62 -16.62 22.39 3.35
N ASP A 63 -15.74 23.14 2.70
CA ASP A 63 -16.06 24.06 1.60
C ASP A 63 -17.06 23.47 0.60
N THR A 64 -18.24 24.11 0.54
CA THR A 64 -19.42 23.78 -0.28
C THR A 64 -19.13 23.73 -1.79
N VAL A 65 -17.93 24.15 -2.20
CA VAL A 65 -17.46 24.19 -3.60
C VAL A 65 -17.28 22.79 -4.20
N LEU A 66 -16.96 21.75 -3.42
CA LEU A 66 -16.66 20.42 -3.97
C LEU A 66 -17.91 19.65 -4.43
N ALA A 67 -19.10 20.02 -3.95
CA ALA A 67 -20.36 19.42 -4.38
C ALA A 67 -20.83 19.96 -5.74
N GLU A 68 -20.33 21.12 -6.17
CA GLU A 68 -20.74 21.81 -7.39
C GLU A 68 -19.82 21.54 -8.61
N ASP A 69 -18.67 20.87 -8.40
CA ASP A 69 -17.73 20.50 -9.48
C ASP A 69 -17.47 18.97 -9.53
N PRO A 70 -18.30 18.22 -10.27
CA PRO A 70 -18.11 16.78 -10.47
C PRO A 70 -16.78 16.41 -11.15
N ALA A 71 -16.25 17.28 -12.03
CA ALA A 71 -15.02 17.02 -12.75
C ALA A 71 -13.81 17.15 -11.81
N GLY A 72 -13.79 18.19 -10.98
CA GLY A 72 -12.79 18.37 -9.92
C GLY A 72 -12.81 17.23 -8.89
N LEU A 73 -13.99 16.74 -8.50
CA LEU A 73 -14.12 15.60 -7.60
C LEU A 73 -13.53 14.32 -8.22
N ASN A 74 -13.80 14.05 -9.49
CA ASN A 74 -13.25 12.88 -10.18
C ASN A 74 -11.71 12.97 -10.29
N GLN A 75 -11.18 14.12 -10.72
CA GLN A 75 -9.74 14.33 -10.82
C GLN A 75 -9.04 14.18 -9.45
N ARG A 76 -9.64 14.70 -8.38
CA ARG A 76 -9.14 14.54 -7.01
C ARG A 76 -9.18 13.08 -6.58
N THR A 77 -10.28 12.37 -6.86
CA THR A 77 -10.44 10.94 -6.56
C THR A 77 -9.36 10.11 -7.26
N LEU A 78 -9.12 10.36 -8.55
CA LEU A 78 -8.07 9.71 -9.31
C LEU A 78 -6.69 9.94 -8.70
N LEU A 79 -6.35 11.20 -8.37
CA LEU A 79 -5.07 11.53 -7.75
C LEU A 79 -4.86 10.78 -6.43
N PHE A 80 -5.85 10.78 -5.54
CA PHE A 80 -5.78 10.06 -4.26
C PHE A 80 -5.65 8.55 -4.46
N THR A 81 -6.33 8.00 -5.45
CA THR A 81 -6.24 6.57 -5.79
C THR A 81 -4.82 6.22 -6.24
N LEU A 82 -4.21 7.03 -7.12
CA LEU A 82 -2.83 6.81 -7.58
C LEU A 82 -1.82 6.89 -6.45
N VAL A 83 -1.97 7.86 -5.54
CA VAL A 83 -1.12 7.99 -4.35
C VAL A 83 -1.28 6.77 -3.43
N ALA A 84 -2.50 6.32 -3.19
CA ALA A 84 -2.76 5.15 -2.34
C ALA A 84 -2.17 3.86 -2.96
N VAL A 85 -2.33 3.66 -4.27
CA VAL A 85 -1.71 2.55 -5.00
C VAL A 85 -0.18 2.60 -4.92
N ALA A 86 0.42 3.79 -5.04
CA ALA A 86 1.86 3.96 -4.88
C ALA A 86 2.33 3.60 -3.46
N ALA A 87 1.61 4.04 -2.43
CA ALA A 87 1.90 3.70 -1.03
C ALA A 87 1.80 2.20 -0.77
N ILE A 88 0.79 1.53 -1.31
CA ILE A 88 0.61 0.07 -1.18
C ILE A 88 1.74 -0.68 -1.89
N ARG A 89 2.12 -0.25 -3.10
CA ARG A 89 3.25 -0.83 -3.83
C ARG A 89 4.57 -0.67 -3.05
N HIS A 90 4.79 0.49 -2.45
CA HIS A 90 5.93 0.74 -1.57
C HIS A 90 5.92 -0.21 -0.37
N ALA A 91 4.78 -0.32 0.34
CA ALA A 91 4.62 -1.22 1.48
C ALA A 91 4.94 -2.69 1.15
N TRP A 92 4.46 -3.15 0.00
CA TRP A 92 4.74 -4.50 -0.50
C TRP A 92 6.23 -4.73 -0.73
N ARG A 93 6.92 -3.77 -1.35
CA ARG A 93 8.37 -3.86 -1.60
C ARG A 93 9.15 -3.90 -0.28
N CYS A 94 8.83 -3.02 0.66
CA CYS A 94 9.45 -3.02 1.98
C CYS A 94 9.17 -4.30 2.78
N TRP A 95 7.95 -4.84 2.67
CA TRP A 95 7.60 -6.10 3.33
C TRP A 95 8.40 -7.28 2.76
N ALA A 96 8.47 -7.35 1.43
CA ALA A 96 9.20 -8.37 0.70
C ALA A 96 10.71 -8.39 1.01
N GLU A 97 11.30 -7.21 1.17
CA GLU A 97 12.73 -7.04 1.48
C GLU A 97 13.03 -7.20 2.98
N SER A 98 12.02 -7.24 3.85
CA SER A 98 12.20 -7.38 5.30
C SER A 98 12.24 -8.83 5.77
N ASP A 99 12.94 -9.06 6.90
CA ASP A 99 13.08 -10.37 7.57
C ASP A 99 11.77 -10.92 8.19
N GLY A 100 10.60 -10.47 7.74
CA GLY A 100 9.30 -10.95 8.21
C GLY A 100 8.87 -10.43 9.59
N ALA A 101 9.67 -9.59 10.24
CA ALA A 101 9.39 -9.02 11.56
C ALA A 101 8.13 -8.14 11.63
N SER A 102 7.61 -7.66 10.49
CA SER A 102 6.40 -6.84 10.44
C SER A 102 5.40 -7.40 9.43
N PRO A 103 4.10 -7.51 9.79
CA PRO A 103 3.07 -7.90 8.85
C PRO A 103 2.93 -6.84 7.74
N LEU A 104 2.41 -7.26 6.59
CA LEU A 104 2.20 -6.39 5.44
C LEU A 104 1.29 -5.20 5.77
N SER A 105 0.26 -5.41 6.59
CA SER A 105 -0.62 -4.35 7.09
C SER A 105 0.14 -3.28 7.87
N GLY A 106 1.14 -3.68 8.68
CA GLY A 106 2.03 -2.75 9.37
C GLY A 106 2.88 -1.92 8.38
N ARG A 107 3.37 -2.54 7.30
CA ARG A 107 4.10 -1.85 6.23
C ARG A 107 3.22 -0.90 5.43
N ALA A 108 1.95 -1.26 5.21
CA ALA A 108 0.96 -0.39 4.56
C ALA A 108 0.72 0.87 5.38
N ASN A 109 0.42 0.71 6.68
CA ASN A 109 0.23 1.84 7.60
C ASN A 109 1.46 2.75 7.65
N ALA A 110 2.66 2.17 7.72
CA ALA A 110 3.90 2.94 7.71
C ALA A 110 4.08 3.74 6.41
N SER A 111 3.70 3.17 5.27
CA SER A 111 3.81 3.83 3.96
C SER A 111 2.82 5.00 3.83
N PHE A 112 1.57 4.82 4.27
CA PHE A 112 0.59 5.92 4.29
C PHE A 112 1.00 7.03 5.28
N ALA A 113 1.56 6.67 6.44
CA ALA A 113 2.10 7.65 7.38
C ALA A 113 3.26 8.46 6.78
N GLU A 114 4.12 7.83 5.97
CA GLU A 114 5.22 8.51 5.29
C GLU A 114 4.72 9.48 4.20
N VAL A 115 3.74 9.05 3.39
CA VAL A 115 3.07 9.93 2.43
C VAL A 115 2.52 11.15 3.15
N TYR A 116 1.77 10.95 4.24
CA TYR A 116 1.19 12.04 5.02
C TYR A 116 2.25 13.01 5.59
N ARG A 117 3.35 12.49 6.15
CA ARG A 117 4.45 13.34 6.64
C ARG A 117 5.07 14.16 5.52
N THR A 118 5.31 13.54 4.37
CA THR A 118 5.97 14.18 3.24
C THR A 118 5.09 15.29 2.65
N THR A 119 3.78 15.05 2.52
CA THR A 119 2.85 16.08 2.03
C THR A 119 2.69 17.22 3.03
N ARG A 120 2.61 16.93 4.32
CA ARG A 120 2.44 17.95 5.37
C ARG A 120 3.69 18.80 5.61
N ARG A 121 4.89 18.28 5.35
CA ARG A 121 6.16 19.01 5.53
C ARG A 121 6.44 20.01 4.41
N ASN A 122 5.73 19.90 3.29
CA ASN A 122 5.81 20.83 2.17
C ASN A 122 4.77 21.95 2.24
N ASP A 123 3.94 21.97 3.29
CA ASP A 123 3.11 23.11 3.70
C ASP A 123 3.84 23.94 4.76
#